data_AF-A0A8S4S6N9-F1
#
_entry.id   AF-A0A8S4S6N9-F1
#
_cell.length_a   1.000
_cell.length_b   1.000
_cell.length_c   1.000
_cell.angle_alpha   90.00
_cell.angle_beta   90.00
_cell.angle_gamma   90.00
#
_symmetry.space_group_name_H-M   'P 1'
#
loop_
_entity.id
_entity.type
_entity.pdbx_description
1 polymer ?
#
loop_
_entity_poly.entity_id
_entity_poly.type
_entity_poly.pdbx_seq_one_letter_code
_entity_poly.pdbx_strand_id
1 'polypeptide(L)'
;PPEHKFWASGQAALEEALKMETEVTKAIRNVIIKCEQDREDNDNNDYHLVDYLTGDFLEEQYKGQRDIAGKASTLKKMMDRHAALGEFIFDKKLLGMDI
;
A
#
# COMPACT_ATOMS: atom_id res chain seq x y z
N PRO A 1 -17.83 -9.84 2.13
CA PRO A 1 -17.22 -10.15 0.81
C PRO A 1 -16.53 -8.90 0.29
N PRO A 2 -15.46 -9.01 -0.53
CA PRO A 2 -14.80 -7.83 -1.08
C PRO A 2 -15.78 -7.04 -1.97
N GLU A 3 -15.72 -5.72 -1.88
CA GLU A 3 -16.61 -4.81 -2.62
C GLU A 3 -16.30 -4.81 -4.12
N HIS A 4 -15.01 -4.91 -4.48
CA HIS A 4 -14.55 -4.94 -5.86
C HIS A 4 -14.01 -6.34 -6.22
N LYS A 5 -14.45 -6.87 -7.37
CA LYS A 5 -14.14 -8.25 -7.80
C LYS A 5 -13.44 -8.33 -9.16
N PHE A 6 -13.29 -7.21 -9.85
CA PHE A 6 -12.74 -7.16 -11.20
C PHE A 6 -11.94 -5.87 -11.41
N TRP A 7 -10.81 -5.99 -12.09
CA TRP A 7 -9.98 -4.87 -12.52
C TRP A 7 -9.75 -4.95 -14.02
N ALA A 8 -9.81 -3.81 -14.70
CA ALA A 8 -9.67 -3.74 -16.15
C ALA A 8 -8.25 -4.09 -16.64
N SER A 9 -7.24 -3.89 -15.81
CA SER A 9 -5.83 -4.19 -16.07
C SER A 9 -5.04 -4.30 -14.77
N GLY A 10 -3.84 -4.88 -14.82
CA GLY A 10 -2.89 -4.87 -13.71
C GLY A 10 -2.50 -3.47 -13.26
N GLN A 11 -2.50 -2.48 -14.17
CA GLN A 11 -2.26 -1.08 -13.80
C GLN A 11 -3.41 -0.51 -12.97
N ALA A 12 -4.66 -0.78 -13.36
CA ALA A 12 -5.83 -0.35 -12.57
C ALA A 12 -5.85 -1.04 -11.20
N ALA A 13 -5.45 -2.31 -11.14
CA ALA A 13 -5.32 -3.06 -9.88
C ALA A 13 -4.24 -2.46 -8.95
N LEU A 14 -3.07 -2.09 -9.49
CA LEU A 14 -2.00 -1.47 -8.69
C LEU A 14 -2.37 -0.06 -8.21
N GLU A 15 -3.09 0.73 -9.00
CA GLU A 15 -3.59 2.04 -8.56
C GLU A 15 -4.64 1.91 -7.45
N GLU A 16 -5.54 0.93 -7.54
CA GLU A 16 -6.48 0.65 -6.45
C GLU A 16 -5.78 0.11 -5.21
N ALA A 17 -4.79 -0.78 -5.36
CA ALA A 17 -3.96 -1.25 -4.25
C ALA A 17 -3.26 -0.09 -3.53
N LEU A 18 -2.64 0.83 -4.28
CA LEU A 18 -1.99 2.01 -3.70
C LEU A 18 -2.98 2.89 -2.91
N LYS A 19 -4.20 3.06 -3.43
CA LYS A 19 -5.27 3.78 -2.73
C LYS A 19 -5.65 3.07 -1.43
N MET A 20 -5.85 1.75 -1.46
CA MET A 20 -6.15 0.97 -0.26
C MET A 20 -5.04 1.09 0.79
N GLU A 21 -3.78 0.95 0.39
CA GLU A 21 -2.63 1.11 1.30
C GLU A 21 -2.57 2.50 1.92
N THR A 22 -2.94 3.54 1.16
CA THR A 22 -3.00 4.91 1.67
C THR A 22 -4.08 5.06 2.74
N GLU A 23 -5.25 4.42 2.56
CA GLU A 23 -6.32 4.43 3.54
C GLU A 23 -5.97 3.62 4.80
N VAL A 24 -5.30 2.47 4.65
CA VAL A 24 -4.78 1.69 5.79
C VAL A 24 -3.78 2.50 6.60
N THR A 25 -2.83 3.18 5.95
CA THR A 25 -1.87 4.06 6.65
C THR A 25 -2.55 5.19 7.39
N LYS A 26 -3.57 5.82 6.82
CA LYS A 26 -4.37 6.84 7.53
C LYS A 26 -5.06 6.25 8.75
N ALA A 27 -5.63 5.05 8.62
CA ALA A 27 -6.29 4.36 9.73
C ALA A 27 -5.30 4.05 10.86
N ILE A 28 -4.11 3.53 10.55
CA ILE A 28 -3.04 3.27 11.54
C ILE A 28 -2.65 4.56 12.27
N ARG A 29 -2.45 5.66 11.53
CA ARG A 29 -2.15 6.97 12.15
C ARG A 29 -3.25 7.43 13.09
N ASN A 30 -4.51 7.22 12.73
CA ASN A 30 -5.64 7.56 13.60
C ASN A 30 -5.69 6.70 14.87
N VAL A 31 -5.29 5.43 14.79
CA VAL A 31 -5.16 4.56 15.97
C VAL A 31 -4.05 5.07 16.88
N ILE A 32 -2.87 5.39 16.32
CA ILE A 32 -1.75 5.97 17.07
C ILE A 32 -2.19 7.23 17.82
N ILE A 33 -2.85 8.17 17.13
CA ILE A 33 -3.35 9.41 17.75
C ILE A 33 -4.28 9.11 18.92
N LYS A 34 -5.18 8.12 18.79
CA LYS A 34 -6.09 7.74 19.89
C LYS A 34 -5.33 7.11 21.06
N CYS A 35 -4.34 6.28 20.80
CA CYS A 35 -3.51 5.65 21.84
C CYS A 35 -2.63 6.68 22.57
N GLU A 36 -2.21 7.76 21.90
CA GLU A 36 -1.45 8.85 22.51
C GLU A 36 -2.34 9.87 23.26
N GLN A 37 -3.57 10.10 22.77
CA GLN A 37 -4.46 11.16 23.27
C GLN A 37 -5.54 10.67 24.25
N ASP A 38 -5.59 9.37 24.58
CA ASP A 38 -6.57 8.85 25.53
C ASP A 38 -6.24 9.29 26.97
N ARG A 39 -6.76 10.49 27.29
CA ARG A 39 -7.33 11.00 28.58
C ARG A 39 -6.61 12.19 29.22
N GLU A 40 -7.44 13.16 29.63
CA GLU A 40 -7.12 14.27 30.55
C GLU A 40 -6.59 13.77 31.92
N ASP A 41 -6.87 12.52 32.25
CA ASP A 41 -6.28 11.77 33.35
C ASP A 41 -5.20 10.83 32.78
N ASN A 42 -3.92 11.20 32.94
CA ASN A 42 -2.68 10.62 32.37
C ASN A 42 -2.41 9.09 32.56
N ASP A 43 -3.42 8.25 32.76
CA ASP A 43 -3.23 6.86 33.21
C ASP A 43 -3.24 5.79 32.10
N ASN A 44 -3.54 6.15 30.83
CA ASN A 44 -3.73 5.17 29.75
C ASN A 44 -3.01 5.47 28.42
N ASN A 45 -1.93 6.27 28.43
CA ASN A 45 -1.09 6.41 27.24
C ASN A 45 -0.32 5.10 26.99
N ASP A 46 -0.68 4.38 25.93
CA ASP A 46 -0.04 3.11 25.57
C ASP A 46 1.16 3.36 24.65
N TYR A 47 2.28 3.76 25.27
CA TYR A 47 3.53 4.03 24.57
C TYR A 47 4.07 2.82 23.80
N HIS A 48 3.85 1.61 24.30
CA HIS A 48 4.36 0.40 23.65
C HIS A 48 3.58 0.09 22.37
N LEU A 49 2.25 0.25 22.40
CA LEU A 49 1.43 0.09 21.20
C LEU A 49 1.74 1.17 20.16
N VAL A 50 1.94 2.42 20.59
CA VAL A 50 2.32 3.52 19.70
C VAL A 50 3.66 3.26 19.01
N ASP A 51 4.67 2.82 19.78
CA ASP A 51 5.99 2.46 19.25
C ASP A 51 5.87 1.33 18.23
N TYR A 52 5.15 0.26 18.55
CA TYR A 52 4.94 -0.89 17.65
C TYR A 52 4.22 -0.50 16.35
N LEU A 53 3.14 0.28 16.44
CA LEU A 53 2.41 0.73 15.25
C LEU A 53 3.25 1.68 14.38
N THR A 54 4.16 2.44 14.97
CA THR A 54 5.03 3.38 14.26
C THR A 54 6.24 2.68 13.65
N GLY A 55 6.92 1.84 14.43
CA GLY A 55 8.15 1.15 14.05
C GLY A 55 7.91 0.06 13.03
N ASP A 56 6.93 -0.81 13.26
CA ASP A 56 6.71 -1.95 12.37
C ASP A 56 5.69 -1.61 11.27
N PHE A 57 4.47 -1.24 11.67
CA PHE A 57 3.36 -1.09 10.72
C PHE A 57 3.54 0.10 9.79
N LEU A 58 3.81 1.30 10.31
CA LEU A 58 4.00 2.47 9.44
C LEU A 58 5.24 2.33 8.55
N GLU A 59 6.34 1.75 9.04
CA GLU A 59 7.52 1.50 8.21
C GLU A 59 7.20 0.56 7.03
N GLU A 60 6.51 -0.55 7.29
CA GLU A 60 6.06 -1.47 6.25
C GLU A 60 5.12 -0.78 5.25
N GLN A 61 4.13 -0.04 5.75
CA GLN A 61 3.19 0.71 4.90
C GLN A 61 3.92 1.67 3.95
N TYR A 62 4.91 2.43 4.44
CA TYR A 62 5.63 3.37 3.59
C TYR A 62 6.48 2.67 2.52
N LYS A 63 7.12 1.55 2.88
CA LYS A 63 7.88 0.72 1.92
C LYS A 63 6.95 0.12 0.86
N GLY A 64 5.83 -0.45 1.29
CA GLY A 64 4.81 -1.06 0.42
C GLY A 64 4.21 -0.05 -0.55
N GLN A 65 3.77 1.12 -0.07
CA GLN A 65 3.26 2.19 -0.93
C GLN A 65 4.27 2.64 -1.98
N ARG A 66 5.55 2.78 -1.59
CA ARG A 66 6.60 3.19 -2.52
C ARG A 66 6.85 2.14 -3.61
N ASP A 67 6.87 0.87 -3.24
CA ASP A 67 7.02 -0.24 -4.19
C ASP A 67 5.84 -0.32 -5.16
N ILE A 68 4.60 -0.29 -4.66
CA ILE A 68 3.38 -0.32 -5.49
C ILE A 68 3.33 0.90 -6.42
N ALA A 69 3.64 2.10 -5.93
CA ALA A 69 3.68 3.30 -6.75
C ALA A 69 4.74 3.20 -7.87
N GLY A 70 5.90 2.61 -7.57
CA GLY A 70 6.96 2.33 -8.55
C GLY A 70 6.50 1.34 -9.62
N LYS A 71 5.86 0.24 -9.21
CA LYS A 71 5.27 -0.78 -10.08
C LYS A 71 4.19 -0.19 -10.99
N ALA A 72 3.23 0.55 -10.42
CA ALA A 72 2.16 1.21 -11.18
C ALA A 72 2.71 2.18 -12.22
N SER A 73 3.68 3.02 -11.85
CA SER A 73 4.33 3.98 -12.75
C SER A 73 5.10 3.30 -13.87
N THR A 74 5.75 2.17 -13.59
CA THR A 74 6.51 1.40 -14.58
C THR A 74 5.57 0.71 -15.57
N LEU A 75 4.54 0.02 -15.07
CA LEU A 75 3.55 -0.65 -15.90
C LEU A 75 2.79 0.33 -16.78
N LYS A 76 2.40 1.50 -16.25
CA LYS A 76 1.75 2.57 -17.02
C LYS A 76 2.58 2.97 -18.25
N LYS A 77 3.88 3.22 -18.08
CA LYS A 77 4.78 3.56 -19.19
C LYS A 77 4.93 2.43 -20.22
N MET A 78 4.85 1.18 -19.79
CA MET A 78 4.90 0.02 -20.70
C MET A 78 3.60 -0.10 -21.50
N MET A 79 2.46 0.17 -20.85
CA MET A 79 1.14 0.11 -21.49
C MET A 79 0.92 1.21 -22.53
N ASP A 80 1.50 2.40 -22.33
CA ASP A 80 1.39 3.53 -23.28
C ASP A 80 1.91 3.19 -24.69
N ARG A 81 2.84 2.23 -24.81
CA ARG A 81 3.40 1.78 -26.10
C ARG A 81 2.73 0.51 -26.59
N HIS A 82 2.64 -0.50 -25.73
CA HIS A 82 2.07 -1.81 -26.05
C HIS A 82 1.36 -2.39 -24.82
N ALA A 83 0.06 -2.14 -24.68
CA ALA A 83 -0.73 -2.56 -23.51
C ALA A 83 -0.57 -4.05 -23.16
N ALA A 84 -0.97 -4.95 -24.07
CA ALA A 84 -0.98 -6.40 -23.79
C ALA A 84 0.42 -6.99 -23.59
N LEU A 85 1.39 -6.59 -24.42
CA LEU A 85 2.76 -7.09 -24.31
C LEU A 85 3.47 -6.50 -23.06
N GLY A 86 3.22 -5.24 -22.76
CA GLY A 86 3.77 -4.55 -21.60
C GLY A 86 3.34 -5.21 -20.30
N GLU A 87 2.04 -5.53 -20.19
CA GLU A 87 1.50 -6.24 -19.03
C GLU A 87 2.02 -7.68 -18.93
N PHE A 88 2.13 -8.41 -20.04
CA PHE A 88 2.72 -9.75 -20.06
C PHE A 88 4.18 -9.76 -19.60
N ILE A 89 5.03 -8.86 -20.13
CA ILE A 89 6.43 -8.78 -19.72
C ILE A 89 6.53 -8.39 -18.24
N PHE A 90 5.68 -7.47 -17.79
CA PHE A 90 5.65 -7.05 -16.39
C PHE A 90 5.27 -8.21 -15.45
N ASP A 91 4.23 -8.98 -15.78
CA ASP A 91 3.84 -10.20 -15.06
C ASP A 91 5.01 -11.18 -14.93
N LYS A 92 5.73 -11.42 -16.03
CA LYS A 92 6.86 -12.37 -16.04
C LYS A 92 8.03 -11.88 -15.20
N LYS A 93 8.31 -10.57 -15.22
CA LYS A 93 9.30 -9.95 -14.34
C LYS A 93 8.94 -10.07 -12.86
N LEU A 94 7.65 -9.95 -12.51
CA LEU A 94 7.20 -10.15 -11.12
C LEU A 94 7.47 -11.58 -10.62
N LEU A 95 7.42 -12.56 -11.52
CA LEU A 95 7.74 -13.96 -11.23
C LEU A 95 9.25 -14.25 -11.22
N GLY A 96 10.11 -13.24 -11.40
CA GLY A 96 11.56 -13.39 -11.45
C GLY A 96 12.09 -13.98 -12.77
N MET A 97 11.28 -13.93 -13.85
CA MET A 97 11.71 -14.34 -15.17
C MET A 97 12.15 -13.12 -15.99
N ASP A 98 13.39 -13.16 -16.49
CA ASP A 98 13.88 -12.24 -17.50
C ASP A 98 13.65 -12.83 -18.90
N ILE A 99 12.90 -12.11 -19.74
CA ILE A 99 12.53 -12.49 -21.12
C ILE A 99 13.32 -11.64 -22.10
#